data_AF-A0A2E9JWK4-F1
#
_entry.id   AF-A0A2E9JWK4-F1
#
_cell.length_a   1.000
_cell.length_b   1.000
_cell.length_c   1.000
_cell.angle_alpha   90.00
_cell.angle_beta   90.00
_cell.angle_gamma   90.00
#
_symmetry.space_group_name_H-M   'P 1'
#
loop_
_entity.id
_entity.type
_entity.pdbx_description
1 polymer ?
#
loop_
_entity_poly.entity_id
_entity_poly.type
_entity_poly.pdbx_seq_one_letter_code
_entity_poly.pdbx_strand_id
1 'polypeptide(L)'
;MIDTRNGDLFNEKVLTTPDDPSVGVLQGLEKILATNKVKPADISHIIHGTTLVANAVIERRGAKVALITTAGFGDILEIGTEWRYDTYDLFMEMPQPLVPRHWRYEVPERIG
;
A
#
# COMPACT_ATOMS: atom_id res chain seq x y z
N MET A 1 -17.02 -13.04 0.35
CA MET A 1 -16.91 -14.37 -0.27
C MET A 1 -17.96 -14.47 -1.36
N ILE A 2 -17.60 -15.01 -2.53
CA ILE A 2 -18.51 -15.20 -3.66
C ILE A 2 -18.60 -16.70 -3.92
N ASP A 3 -19.81 -17.25 -3.95
CA ASP A 3 -20.02 -18.63 -4.42
C ASP A 3 -20.20 -18.60 -5.94
N THR A 4 -19.23 -19.12 -6.67
CA THR A 4 -19.22 -19.08 -8.14
C THR A 4 -20.23 -20.02 -8.79
N ARG A 5 -20.85 -20.94 -8.02
CA ARG A 5 -21.82 -21.91 -8.53
C ARG A 5 -23.22 -21.30 -8.67
N ASN A 6 -23.56 -20.36 -7.80
CA ASN A 6 -24.89 -19.76 -7.74
C ASN A 6 -24.89 -18.21 -7.74
N GLY A 7 -23.73 -17.58 -7.55
CA GLY A 7 -23.58 -16.12 -7.55
C GLY A 7 -23.79 -15.45 -6.19
N ASP A 8 -23.95 -16.21 -5.10
CA ASP A 8 -24.22 -15.65 -3.78
C ASP A 8 -23.03 -14.85 -3.23
N LEU A 9 -23.34 -13.74 -2.56
CA LEU A 9 -22.37 -12.82 -1.97
C LEU A 9 -22.53 -12.79 -0.45
N PHE A 10 -21.44 -13.10 0.25
CA PHE A 10 -21.36 -13.07 1.71
C PHE A 10 -20.31 -12.06 2.16
N ASN A 11 -20.63 -11.27 3.18
CA ASN A 11 -19.73 -10.28 3.76
C ASN A 11 -19.59 -10.53 5.26
N GLU A 12 -18.39 -10.33 5.77
CA GLU A 12 -18.09 -10.43 7.19
C GLU A 12 -17.20 -9.25 7.58
N LYS A 13 -17.51 -8.60 8.71
CA LYS A 13 -16.77 -7.45 9.20
C LYS A 13 -16.27 -7.76 10.61
N VAL A 14 -14.98 -7.62 10.77
CA VAL A 14 -14.28 -7.73 12.05
C VAL A 14 -13.48 -6.46 12.29
N LEU A 15 -13.18 -6.18 13.56
CA LEU A 15 -12.30 -5.07 13.90
C LEU A 15 -10.88 -5.39 13.45
N THR A 16 -10.16 -4.37 12.96
CA THR A 16 -8.74 -4.50 12.64
C THR A 16 -7.95 -4.72 13.92
N THR A 17 -6.96 -5.61 13.88
CA THR A 17 -5.94 -5.77 14.92
C THR A 17 -4.72 -4.94 14.52
N PRO A 18 -4.48 -3.74 15.07
CA PRO A 18 -3.49 -2.81 14.52
C PRO A 18 -2.05 -3.29 14.64
N ASP A 19 -1.73 -4.00 15.74
CA ASP A 19 -0.38 -4.51 16.01
C ASP A 19 -0.02 -5.71 15.12
N ASP A 20 -1.01 -6.51 14.73
CA ASP A 20 -0.87 -7.59 13.76
C ASP A 20 -2.16 -7.76 12.93
N PRO A 21 -2.27 -7.07 11.78
CA PRO A 21 -3.45 -7.11 10.94
C PRO A 21 -3.78 -8.51 10.40
N SER A 22 -2.80 -9.42 10.35
CA SER A 22 -2.98 -10.80 9.91
C SER A 22 -4.00 -11.53 10.79
N VAL A 23 -4.01 -11.23 12.09
CA VAL A 23 -4.96 -11.79 13.06
C VAL A 23 -6.39 -11.43 12.70
N GLY A 24 -6.66 -10.14 12.42
CA GLY A 24 -7.99 -9.68 12.02
C GLY A 24 -8.46 -10.32 10.71
N VAL A 25 -7.55 -10.46 9.73
CA VAL A 25 -7.87 -11.13 8.45
C VAL A 25 -8.24 -12.59 8.65
N LEU A 26 -7.45 -13.34 9.44
CA LEU A 26 -7.71 -14.75 9.72
C LEU A 26 -9.02 -14.94 10.49
N GLN A 27 -9.30 -14.10 11.47
CA GLN A 27 -10.58 -14.12 12.21
C GLN A 27 -11.78 -13.87 11.29
N GLY A 28 -11.68 -12.89 10.38
CA GLY A 28 -12.73 -12.62 9.40
C GLY A 28 -12.96 -13.80 8.46
N LEU A 29 -11.88 -14.45 8.01
CA LEU A 29 -11.93 -15.64 7.16
C LEU A 29 -12.55 -16.84 7.89
N GLU A 30 -12.14 -17.13 9.11
CA GLU A 30 -12.71 -18.22 9.90
C GLU A 30 -14.21 -18.02 10.14
N LYS A 31 -14.61 -16.79 10.51
CA LYS A 31 -16.00 -16.45 10.80
C LYS A 31 -16.90 -16.56 9.58
N ILE A 32 -16.47 -16.07 8.42
CA ILE A 32 -17.27 -16.14 7.19
C ILE A 32 -17.42 -17.58 6.69
N LEU A 33 -16.39 -18.42 6.83
CA LEU A 33 -16.45 -19.83 6.45
C LEU A 33 -17.36 -20.62 7.40
N ALA A 34 -17.21 -20.43 8.71
CA ALA A 34 -18.02 -21.11 9.72
C ALA A 34 -19.51 -20.77 9.57
N THR A 35 -19.84 -19.49 9.38
CA THR A 35 -21.23 -19.01 9.23
C THR A 35 -21.92 -19.63 8.01
N ASN A 36 -21.17 -19.84 6.93
CA ASN A 36 -21.69 -20.35 5.66
C ASN A 36 -21.41 -21.85 5.44
N LYS A 37 -20.86 -22.54 6.45
CA LYS A 37 -20.54 -23.99 6.41
C LYS A 37 -19.65 -24.39 5.23
N VAL A 38 -18.72 -23.53 4.83
CA VAL A 38 -17.76 -23.76 3.74
C VAL A 38 -16.45 -24.28 4.32
N LYS A 39 -15.85 -25.31 3.71
CA LYS A 39 -14.55 -25.80 4.15
C LYS A 39 -13.44 -24.94 3.53
N PRO A 40 -12.31 -24.71 4.22
CA PRO A 40 -11.18 -23.99 3.62
C PRO A 40 -10.69 -24.59 2.30
N ALA A 41 -10.77 -25.92 2.15
CA ALA A 41 -10.40 -26.63 0.92
C ALA A 41 -11.29 -26.32 -0.29
N ASP A 42 -12.48 -25.75 -0.07
CA ASP A 42 -13.42 -25.37 -1.14
C ASP A 42 -13.11 -23.97 -1.72
N ILE A 43 -12.14 -23.25 -1.15
CA ILE A 43 -11.73 -21.92 -1.61
C ILE A 43 -10.78 -22.06 -2.80
N SER A 44 -11.16 -21.51 -3.95
CA SER A 44 -10.32 -21.49 -5.16
C SER A 44 -9.30 -20.34 -5.16
N HIS A 45 -9.72 -19.15 -4.70
CA HIS A 45 -8.90 -17.94 -4.73
C HIS A 45 -9.15 -17.07 -3.50
N ILE A 46 -8.09 -16.40 -3.06
CA ILE A 46 -8.14 -15.36 -2.03
C ILE A 46 -7.51 -14.10 -2.62
N ILE A 47 -8.23 -12.99 -2.50
CA ILE A 47 -7.74 -11.66 -2.86
C ILE A 47 -7.61 -10.88 -1.56
N HIS A 48 -6.38 -10.53 -1.18
CA HIS A 48 -6.11 -9.72 0.00
C HIS A 48 -5.83 -8.28 -0.42
N GLY A 49 -6.78 -7.39 -0.18
CA GLY A 49 -6.60 -5.94 -0.29
C GLY A 49 -6.39 -5.33 1.08
N THR A 50 -5.37 -4.49 1.24
CA THR A 50 -5.09 -3.81 2.50
C THR A 50 -4.71 -2.35 2.26
N THR A 51 -5.05 -1.48 3.21
CA THR A 51 -4.68 -0.07 3.21
C THR A 51 -3.38 0.20 3.97
N LEU A 52 -2.78 -0.82 4.60
CA LEU A 52 -1.59 -0.64 5.45
C LEU A 52 -0.42 0.00 4.70
N VAL A 53 -0.20 -0.37 3.44
CA VAL A 53 0.89 0.21 2.62
C VAL A 53 0.65 1.70 2.37
N ALA A 54 -0.56 2.06 1.96
CA ALA A 54 -0.91 3.46 1.71
C ALA A 54 -0.81 4.29 2.99
N ASN A 55 -1.35 3.78 4.11
CA ASN A 55 -1.28 4.46 5.40
C ASN A 55 0.17 4.57 5.89
N ALA A 56 1.02 3.56 5.70
CA ALA A 56 2.43 3.64 6.07
C ALA A 56 3.18 4.74 5.30
N VAL A 57 2.85 4.95 4.02
CA VAL A 57 3.42 6.04 3.22
C VAL A 57 2.90 7.40 3.70
N ILE A 58 1.58 7.53 3.89
CA ILE A 58 0.93 8.77 4.34
C ILE A 58 1.45 9.19 5.72
N GLU A 59 1.51 8.25 6.66
CA GLU A 59 1.96 8.46 8.04
C GLU A 59 3.48 8.46 8.18
N ARG A 60 4.22 8.24 7.08
CA ARG A 60 5.69 8.10 7.05
C ARG A 60 6.22 7.06 8.04
N ARG A 61 5.46 5.98 8.27
CA ARG A 61 5.83 4.85 9.15
C ARG A 61 6.49 3.75 8.33
N GLY A 62 7.65 4.08 7.76
CA GLY A 62 8.48 3.16 6.99
C GLY A 62 9.87 2.97 7.60
N ALA A 63 10.64 2.06 7.01
CA ALA A 63 12.07 1.97 7.30
C ALA A 63 12.81 3.22 6.77
N LYS A 64 13.95 3.53 7.37
CA LYS A 64 14.89 4.50 6.81
C LYS A 64 15.48 3.91 5.52
N VAL A 65 15.37 4.64 4.42
CA VAL A 65 15.84 4.20 3.10
C VAL A 65 16.67 5.29 2.43
N ALA A 66 17.58 4.88 1.55
CA ALA A 66 18.34 5.75 0.67
C ALA A 66 17.84 5.61 -0.77
N LEU A 67 17.96 6.67 -1.56
CA LEU A 67 17.67 6.66 -2.99
C LEU A 67 18.99 6.64 -3.76
N ILE A 68 19.14 5.71 -4.70
CA ILE A 68 20.26 5.68 -5.63
C ILE A 68 19.73 6.01 -7.02
N THR A 69 20.33 7.00 -7.66
CA THR A 69 19.96 7.45 -9.01
C THR A 69 21.20 7.57 -9.89
N THR A 70 20.98 7.67 -11.20
CA THR A 70 22.02 8.06 -12.14
C THR A 70 22.51 9.49 -11.85
N ALA A 71 23.78 9.78 -12.10
CA ALA A 71 24.35 11.12 -11.93
C ALA A 71 23.52 12.18 -12.66
N GLY A 72 23.20 13.27 -11.95
CA GLY A 72 22.31 14.34 -12.42
C GLY A 72 20.82 14.15 -12.10
N PHE A 73 20.42 13.05 -11.45
CA PHE A 73 19.01 12.77 -11.10
C PHE A 73 18.72 12.75 -9.58
N GLY A 74 19.65 13.17 -8.72
CA GLY A 74 19.48 13.11 -7.26
C GLY A 74 18.36 13.99 -6.70
N ASP A 75 17.85 14.95 -7.49
CA ASP A 75 16.79 15.89 -7.11
C ASP A 75 15.41 15.52 -7.69
N ILE A 76 15.26 14.31 -8.27
CA ILE A 76 14.02 13.89 -8.93
C ILE A 76 12.79 13.92 -8.00
N LEU A 77 12.97 13.65 -6.69
CA LEU A 77 11.88 13.67 -5.73
C LEU A 77 11.38 15.08 -5.41
N GLU A 78 12.24 16.10 -5.52
CA GLU A 78 11.90 17.52 -5.31
C GLU A 78 11.23 18.09 -6.56
N ILE A 79 11.70 17.66 -7.74
CA ILE A 79 11.14 18.09 -9.01
C ILE A 79 9.68 17.63 -9.12
N GLY A 80 9.35 16.42 -8.64
CA GLY A 80 7.96 15.97 -8.46
C GLY A 80 7.12 16.08 -9.74
N THR A 81 7.56 15.47 -10.84
CA THR A 81 7.00 15.67 -12.20
C THR A 81 5.50 15.32 -12.32
N GLU A 82 4.91 14.56 -11.39
CA GLU A 82 3.48 14.28 -11.35
C GLU A 82 2.75 15.21 -10.37
N TRP A 83 1.87 16.05 -10.91
CA TRP A 83 1.11 17.05 -10.15
C TRP A 83 -0.29 16.50 -9.85
N ARG A 84 -0.44 15.75 -8.77
CA ARG A 84 -1.76 15.37 -8.21
C ARG A 84 -2.08 16.18 -6.97
N TYR A 85 -1.87 17.48 -7.08
CA TYR A 85 -2.14 18.41 -6.00
C TYR A 85 -3.24 19.38 -6.39
N ASP A 86 -3.70 20.21 -5.46
CA ASP A 86 -4.75 21.19 -5.75
C ASP A 86 -4.29 22.11 -6.89
N THR A 87 -4.84 21.89 -8.08
CA THR A 87 -4.38 22.55 -9.31
C THR A 87 -4.67 24.05 -9.31
N TYR A 88 -5.45 24.56 -8.34
CA TYR A 88 -5.85 25.95 -8.25
C TYR A 88 -5.18 26.72 -7.10
N ASP A 89 -4.41 26.06 -6.25
CA ASP A 89 -3.66 26.71 -5.17
C ASP A 89 -2.25 27.10 -5.63
N LEU A 90 -2.07 28.39 -5.95
CA LEU A 90 -0.78 28.95 -6.36
C LEU A 90 0.25 29.02 -5.22
N PHE A 91 -0.18 28.92 -3.96
CA PHE A 91 0.66 29.02 -2.76
C PHE A 91 0.85 27.68 -2.06
N MET A 92 0.51 26.59 -2.73
CA MET A 92 0.54 25.26 -2.16
C MET A 92 1.95 24.86 -1.71
N GLU A 93 2.05 24.36 -0.48
CA GLU A 93 3.26 23.74 0.03
C GLU A 93 3.32 22.26 -0.42
N MET A 94 4.37 21.89 -1.16
CA MET A 94 4.57 20.51 -1.57
C MET A 94 4.97 19.63 -0.38
N PRO A 95 4.48 18.39 -0.30
CA PRO A 95 4.89 17.48 0.76
C PRO A 95 6.40 17.20 0.66
N GLN A 96 7.06 17.09 1.81
CA GLN A 96 8.48 16.74 1.80
C GLN A 96 8.72 15.38 1.13
N PRO A 97 9.81 15.19 0.38
CA PRO A 97 10.17 13.89 -0.18
C PRO A 97 10.24 12.78 0.87
N LEU A 98 10.01 11.53 0.46
CA LEU A 98 10.16 10.37 1.34
C LEU A 98 11.62 10.13 1.77
N VAL A 99 12.58 10.47 0.90
CA VAL A 99 14.01 10.35 1.17
C VAL A 99 14.62 11.74 1.19
N PRO A 100 15.26 12.20 2.28
CA PRO A 100 15.88 13.52 2.33
C PRO A 100 17.14 13.57 1.45
N ARG A 101 17.53 14.77 0.99
CA ARG A 101 18.64 14.97 0.03
C ARG A 101 19.96 14.31 0.44
N HIS A 102 20.29 14.30 1.73
CA HIS A 102 21.54 13.74 2.27
C HIS A 102 21.58 12.19 2.28
N TRP A 103 20.46 11.52 2.00
CA TRP A 103 20.38 10.06 1.79
C TRP A 103 20.18 9.69 0.32
N ARG A 104 20.57 10.59 -0.59
CA ARG A 104 20.49 10.35 -2.02
C ARG A 104 21.86 10.30 -2.61
N TYR A 105 22.13 9.21 -3.33
CA TYR A 105 23.42 8.93 -3.92
C TYR A 105 23.28 8.84 -5.43
N GLU A 106 24.29 9.37 -6.10
CA GLU A 106 24.35 9.41 -7.55
C GLU A 106 25.48 8.51 -8.04
N VAL A 107 25.20 7.73 -9.09
CA VAL A 107 26.16 6.80 -9.70
C VAL A 107 26.45 7.24 -11.13
N PRO A 108 27.74 7.31 -11.55
CA PRO A 108 28.10 7.63 -12.93
C PRO A 108 27.78 6.45 -13.84
N GLU A 109 26.58 6.46 -14.41
CA GLU A 109 26.03 5.43 -15.28
C GLU A 109 25.21 6.10 -16.39
N ARG A 110 25.04 5.43 -17.54
CA ARG A 110 24.09 5.84 -18.58
C ARG A 110 23.80 4.65 -19.49
N ILE A 111 22.53 4.32 -19.67
CA ILE A 111 22.08 3.39 -20.71
C ILE A 111 21.87 4.18 -22.01
N GLY A 112 22.47 3.72 -23.10
CA GLY A 112 22.36 4.27 -24.45
C GLY A 112 22.06 3.19 -25.47
#